data_AF-A0A1B7L9C1-F1
#
_entry.id   AF-A0A1B7L9C1-F1
#
_cell.length_a   1.000
_cell.length_b   1.000
_cell.length_c   1.000
_cell.angle_alpha   90.00
_cell.angle_beta   90.00
_cell.angle_gamma   90.00
#
_symmetry.space_group_name_H-M   'P 1'
#
loop_
_entity.id
_entity.type
_entity.pdbx_description
1 polymer ?
#
loop_
_entity_poly.entity_id
_entity_poly.type
_entity_poly.pdbx_seq_one_letter_code
_entity_poly.pdbx_strand_id
1 'polypeptide(L)'
;MMKKYSILGTDFYLELINIFDELSAIDFSQGIESQVMVLDEDLLQLSFKSGVIVDVGWYPAFETNGEFIINRIANSCWDAPEAKYSVGWDKDELISKIKIAIG
;
A
#
# COMPACT_ATOMS: atom_id res chain seq x y z
N MET A 1 -2.61 21.78 3.83
CA MET A 1 -4.07 21.53 3.85
C MET A 1 -4.30 20.08 3.54
N MET A 2 -4.93 19.36 4.46
CA MET A 2 -5.33 17.97 4.29
C MET A 2 -6.35 17.85 3.18
N LYS A 3 -6.17 16.85 2.31
CA LYS A 3 -7.10 16.48 1.25
C LYS A 3 -7.63 15.07 1.53
N LYS A 4 -8.86 14.81 1.11
CA LYS A 4 -9.48 13.48 1.20
C LYS A 4 -8.96 12.59 0.07
N TYR A 5 -8.52 11.39 0.41
CA TYR A 5 -8.13 10.31 -0.50
C TYR A 5 -8.91 9.05 -0.12
N SER A 6 -9.42 8.29 -1.09
CA SER A 6 -10.08 7.01 -0.83
C SER A 6 -9.17 5.90 -1.30
N ILE A 7 -8.65 5.11 -0.35
CA ILE A 7 -7.72 4.01 -0.60
C ILE A 7 -8.43 2.72 -0.18
N LEU A 8 -8.59 1.78 -1.09
CA LEU A 8 -9.36 0.54 -0.91
C LEU A 8 -10.81 0.77 -0.41
N GLY A 9 -11.40 1.92 -0.76
CA GLY A 9 -12.72 2.34 -0.30
C GLY A 9 -12.75 2.90 1.13
N THR A 10 -11.60 3.06 1.79
CA THR A 10 -11.48 3.75 3.07
C THR A 10 -11.01 5.18 2.87
N ASP A 11 -11.69 6.13 3.52
CA ASP A 11 -11.35 7.54 3.43
C ASP A 11 -10.21 7.92 4.40
N PHE A 12 -9.20 8.60 3.86
CA PHE A 12 -8.08 9.18 4.58
C PHE A 12 -8.01 10.68 4.31
N TYR A 13 -7.65 11.46 5.33
CA TYR A 13 -7.37 12.88 5.17
C TYR A 13 -5.86 13.07 5.32
N LEU A 14 -5.16 13.36 4.23
CA LEU A 14 -3.70 13.31 4.17
C LEU A 14 -3.12 14.59 3.56
N GLU A 15 -1.88 14.92 3.93
CA GLU A 15 -1.09 15.99 3.31
C GLU A 15 -0.01 15.40 2.39
N LEU A 16 -0.43 14.99 1.19
CA LEU A 16 0.46 14.39 0.20
C LEU A 16 1.05 15.44 -0.76
N ILE A 17 2.28 15.17 -1.21
CA ILE A 17 2.91 15.77 -2.40
C ILE A 17 2.42 15.03 -3.65
N ASN A 18 2.44 13.70 -3.60
CA ASN A 18 2.07 12.83 -4.71
C ASN A 18 1.37 11.57 -4.19
N ILE A 19 0.55 10.96 -5.05
CA ILE A 19 -0.06 9.65 -4.83
C ILE A 19 -0.01 8.85 -6.13
N PHE A 20 0.33 7.56 -6.00
CA PHE A 20 0.09 6.52 -6.99
C PHE A 20 -0.77 5.45 -6.31
N ASP A 21 -1.83 4.97 -6.98
CA ASP A 21 -2.82 4.05 -6.39
C ASP A 21 -3.46 3.16 -7.46
N GLU A 22 -2.85 2.00 -7.70
CA GLU A 22 -3.45 0.90 -8.45
C GLU A 22 -4.04 -0.16 -7.50
N LEU A 23 -3.60 -0.17 -6.24
CA LEU A 23 -4.11 -1.02 -5.17
C LEU A 23 -5.64 -0.91 -5.02
N SER A 24 -6.19 0.31 -5.12
CA SER A 24 -7.65 0.54 -5.01
C SER A 24 -8.47 -0.05 -6.16
N ALA A 25 -7.85 -0.46 -7.27
CA ALA A 25 -8.52 -1.12 -8.38
C ALA A 25 -8.71 -2.64 -8.18
N ILE A 26 -8.00 -3.24 -7.21
CA ILE A 26 -8.06 -4.68 -6.93
C ILE A 26 -9.43 -5.07 -6.36
N ASP A 27 -10.05 -6.09 -6.95
CA ASP A 27 -11.33 -6.63 -6.51
C ASP A 27 -11.14 -7.80 -5.53
N PHE A 28 -11.07 -7.47 -4.25
CA PHE A 28 -10.99 -8.45 -3.15
C PHE A 28 -12.25 -9.30 -2.96
N SER A 29 -13.36 -9.03 -3.68
CA SER A 29 -14.51 -9.96 -3.68
C SER A 29 -14.22 -11.19 -4.53
N GLN A 30 -13.19 -11.14 -5.38
CA GLN A 30 -12.69 -12.27 -6.14
C GLN A 30 -11.51 -12.95 -5.42
N GLY A 31 -11.27 -14.20 -5.78
CA GLY A 31 -10.08 -14.93 -5.32
C GLY A 31 -8.81 -14.38 -5.96
N ILE A 32 -7.68 -14.53 -5.25
CA ILE A 32 -6.37 -14.06 -5.72
C ILE A 32 -6.03 -14.54 -7.14
N GLU A 33 -6.43 -15.75 -7.53
CA GLU A 33 -6.16 -16.31 -8.86
C GLU A 33 -6.68 -15.43 -10.01
N SER A 34 -7.77 -14.69 -9.82
CA SER A 34 -8.31 -13.81 -10.86
C SER A 34 -7.68 -12.42 -10.88
N GLN A 35 -6.99 -12.04 -9.80
CA GLN A 35 -6.35 -10.73 -9.64
C GLN A 35 -4.83 -10.79 -9.78
N VAL A 36 -4.21 -11.99 -9.69
CA VAL A 36 -2.76 -12.16 -9.57
C VAL A 36 -1.95 -11.43 -10.65
N MET A 37 -2.48 -11.31 -11.86
CA MET A 37 -1.80 -10.64 -12.98
C MET A 37 -1.66 -9.12 -12.82
N VAL A 38 -2.36 -8.50 -11.86
CA VAL A 38 -2.21 -7.07 -11.50
C VAL A 38 -1.47 -6.88 -10.19
N LEU A 39 -0.97 -7.95 -9.57
CA LEU A 39 -0.26 -7.90 -8.28
C LEU A 39 1.25 -7.87 -8.53
N ASP A 40 1.80 -6.69 -8.74
CA ASP A 40 3.24 -6.46 -8.88
C ASP A 40 3.85 -5.73 -7.69
N GLU A 41 5.12 -5.33 -7.80
CA GLU A 41 5.86 -4.64 -6.76
C GLU A 41 5.37 -3.20 -6.47
N ASP A 42 4.56 -2.60 -7.34
CA ASP A 42 4.20 -1.18 -7.33
C ASP A 42 2.67 -1.02 -7.32
N LEU A 43 2.03 -1.06 -6.14
CA LEU A 43 0.56 -0.97 -6.04
C LEU A 43 0.06 0.34 -5.42
N LEU A 44 0.78 0.89 -4.45
CA LEU A 44 0.41 2.15 -3.79
C LEU A 44 1.65 2.89 -3.32
N GLN A 45 1.76 4.18 -3.64
CA GLN A 45 2.77 5.06 -3.05
C GLN A 45 2.14 6.37 -2.57
N LEU A 46 2.17 6.61 -1.25
CA LEU A 46 1.75 7.85 -0.62
C LEU A 46 2.98 8.67 -0.25
N SER A 47 3.23 9.76 -0.97
CA SER A 47 4.38 10.64 -0.70
C SER A 47 3.94 11.85 0.11
N PHE A 48 4.31 11.90 1.39
CA PHE A 48 3.89 12.95 2.33
C PHE A 48 4.75 14.21 2.23
N LYS A 49 4.17 15.37 2.54
CA LYS A 49 4.92 16.63 2.66
C LYS A 49 6.01 16.61 3.74
N SER A 50 5.89 15.72 4.72
CA SER A 50 6.89 15.50 5.77
C SER A 50 8.16 14.81 5.28
N GLY A 51 8.17 14.28 4.05
CA GLY A 51 9.26 13.45 3.53
C GLY A 51 9.13 11.97 3.87
N VAL A 52 8.03 11.56 4.51
CA VAL A 52 7.66 10.15 4.70
C VAL A 52 7.02 9.61 3.42
N ILE A 53 7.30 8.36 3.09
CA ILE A 53 6.65 7.60 2.02
C ILE A 53 6.03 6.35 2.66
N VAL A 54 4.78 6.06 2.31
CA VAL A 54 4.17 4.75 2.53
C VAL A 54 4.05 4.07 1.18
N ASP A 55 4.67 2.92 1.05
CA ASP A 55 4.78 2.15 -0.18
C ASP A 55 4.18 0.76 0.02
N VAL A 56 3.42 0.27 -0.95
CA VAL A 56 2.79 -1.05 -0.92
C VAL A 56 3.00 -1.74 -2.26
N GLY A 57 3.49 -2.98 -2.20
CA GLY A 57 3.62 -3.88 -3.35
C GLY A 57 3.29 -5.31 -2.97
N TRP A 58 3.21 -6.20 -3.95
CA TRP A 58 2.99 -7.62 -3.79
C TRP A 58 4.24 -8.42 -4.12
N TYR A 59 4.64 -9.34 -3.24
CA TYR A 59 5.89 -10.08 -3.36
C TYR A 59 5.70 -11.58 -3.05
N PRO A 60 6.16 -12.50 -3.92
CA PRO A 60 6.70 -12.23 -5.26
C PRO A 60 5.61 -11.73 -6.22
N ALA A 61 5.98 -10.83 -7.12
CA ALA A 61 5.07 -10.31 -8.14
C ALA A 61 4.45 -11.44 -8.98
N PHE A 62 3.18 -11.29 -9.30
CA PHE A 62 2.39 -12.21 -10.13
C PHE A 62 2.27 -13.66 -9.60
N GLU A 63 2.57 -13.88 -8.32
CA GLU A 63 2.48 -15.20 -7.68
C GLU A 63 1.34 -15.25 -6.65
N THR A 64 0.51 -16.28 -6.70
CA THR A 64 -0.65 -16.44 -5.80
C THR A 64 -0.26 -16.76 -4.35
N ASN A 65 1.00 -17.12 -4.11
CA ASN A 65 1.56 -17.36 -2.78
C ASN A 65 2.33 -16.15 -2.22
N GLY A 66 2.21 -14.99 -2.87
CA GLY A 66 2.82 -13.76 -2.39
C GLY A 66 2.09 -13.13 -1.20
N GLU A 67 2.57 -11.96 -0.82
CA GLU A 67 2.05 -11.13 0.26
C GLU A 67 2.19 -9.65 -0.09
N PHE A 68 1.27 -8.83 0.40
CA PHE A 68 1.44 -7.38 0.39
C PHE A 68 2.55 -7.01 1.37
N ILE A 69 3.53 -6.28 0.88
CA ILE A 69 4.59 -5.67 1.67
C ILE A 69 4.29 -4.18 1.78
N ILE A 70 4.17 -3.69 3.02
CA ILE A 70 3.93 -2.28 3.32
C ILE A 70 5.19 -1.71 3.96
N ASN A 71 5.84 -0.77 3.29
CA ASN A 71 7.02 -0.07 3.80
C ASN A 71 6.65 1.35 4.22
N ARG A 72 7.07 1.76 5.42
CA ARG A 72 7.09 3.17 5.84
C ARG A 72 8.53 3.67 5.78
N ILE A 73 8.82 4.53 4.82
CA ILE A 73 10.16 5.01 4.51
C ILE A 73 10.26 6.48 4.93
N ALA A 74 11.34 6.83 5.60
CA ALA A 74 11.67 8.22 5.92
C ALA A 74 13.06 8.54 5.41
N ASN A 75 13.33 9.82 5.14
CA ASN A 75 14.63 10.31 4.70
C ASN A 75 15.17 9.60 3.45
N SER A 76 14.29 9.06 2.60
CA SER A 76 14.63 8.27 1.41
C SER A 76 15.49 7.03 1.69
N CYS A 77 15.46 6.48 2.91
CA CYS A 77 16.19 5.27 3.28
C CYS A 77 15.40 4.00 2.88
N TRP A 78 15.36 3.69 1.59
CA TRP A 78 14.62 2.54 1.04
C TRP A 78 15.15 1.18 1.54
N ASP A 79 16.47 1.06 1.72
CA ASP A 79 17.10 -0.19 2.18
C ASP A 79 16.80 -0.51 3.66
N ALA A 80 16.33 0.47 4.43
CA ALA A 80 16.05 0.37 5.85
C ALA A 80 14.80 1.18 6.20
N PRO A 81 13.60 0.71 5.79
CA PRO A 81 12.35 1.40 6.11
C PRO A 81 12.17 1.47 7.64
N GLU A 82 11.60 2.56 8.14
CA GLU A 82 11.34 2.73 9.57
C GLU A 82 10.36 1.67 10.11
N ALA A 83 9.46 1.19 9.24
CA ALA A 83 8.63 0.03 9.53
C ALA A 83 8.34 -0.77 8.25
N LYS A 84 8.20 -2.09 8.40
CA LYS A 84 7.80 -3.02 7.35
C LYS A 84 6.73 -3.97 7.88
N TYR A 85 5.67 -4.16 7.12
CA TYR A 85 4.59 -5.10 7.42
C TYR A 85 4.36 -6.05 6.25
N SER A 86 3.93 -7.28 6.54
CA SER A 86 3.44 -8.24 5.55
C SER A 86 1.98 -8.56 5.85
N VAL A 87 1.16 -8.72 4.80
CA VAL A 87 -0.24 -9.14 4.86
C VAL A 87 -0.52 -10.08 3.70
N GLY A 88 -1.23 -11.19 3.95
CA GLY A 88 -1.71 -12.08 2.89
C GLY A 88 -2.86 -11.47 2.07
N TRP A 89 -3.65 -12.31 1.40
CA TRP A 89 -4.85 -11.87 0.68
C TRP A 89 -6.01 -11.53 1.63
N ASP A 90 -5.85 -10.46 2.42
CA ASP A 90 -6.84 -9.96 3.39
C ASP A 90 -6.94 -8.43 3.30
N LYS A 91 -8.09 -7.96 2.79
CA LYS A 91 -8.34 -6.53 2.57
C LYS A 91 -8.37 -5.73 3.87
N ASP A 92 -8.99 -6.27 4.91
CA ASP A 92 -9.22 -5.54 6.15
C ASP A 92 -7.92 -5.42 6.95
N GLU A 93 -7.12 -6.50 6.98
CA GLU A 93 -5.78 -6.45 7.55
C GLU A 93 -4.87 -5.51 6.75
N LEU A 94 -4.93 -5.51 5.41
CA LEU A 94 -4.15 -4.60 4.58
C LEU A 94 -4.48 -3.13 4.87
N ILE A 95 -5.77 -2.77 4.92
CA ILE A 95 -6.20 -1.42 5.30
C ILE A 95 -5.70 -1.06 6.70
N SER A 96 -5.74 -2.01 7.63
CA SER A 96 -5.25 -1.81 9.01
C SER A 96 -3.75 -1.51 9.04
N LYS A 97 -2.93 -2.26 8.29
CA LYS A 97 -1.48 -2.01 8.22
C LYS A 97 -1.13 -0.72 7.49
N ILE A 98 -1.86 -0.36 6.44
CA ILE A 98 -1.69 0.94 5.75
C ILE A 98 -1.99 2.09 6.72
N LYS A 99 -3.07 2.00 7.52
CA LYS A 99 -3.37 3.00 8.56
C LYS A 99 -2.23 3.17 9.55
N ILE A 100 -1.65 2.06 10.02
CA ILE A 100 -0.52 2.08 10.95
C ILE A 100 0.73 2.70 10.29
N ALA A 101 1.00 2.38 9.03
CA ALA A 101 2.14 2.91 8.29
C ALA A 101 2.01 4.42 8.02
N ILE A 102 0.80 4.93 7.80
CA ILE A 102 0.52 6.36 7.64
C ILE A 102 0.84 7.13 8.93
N GLY A 103 0.50 6.56 10.09
CA GLY A 103 0.67 7.19 11.41
C GLY A 103 -0.59 7.88 11.91
#